data_AF-A0A531MNY5-F1
#
_entry.id   AF-A0A531MNY5-F1
#
_cell.length_a   1.000
_cell.length_b   1.000
_cell.length_c   1.000
_cell.angle_alpha   90.00
_cell.angle_beta   90.00
_cell.angle_gamma   90.00
#
_symmetry.space_group_name_H-M   'P 1'
#
loop_
_entity.id
_entity.type
_entity.pdbx_description
1 polymer ?
#
loop_
_entity_poly.entity_id
_entity_poly.type
_entity_poly.pdbx_seq_one_letter_code
_entity_poly.pdbx_strand_id
1 'polypeptide(L)' 'IIGILFALASIYFAIALYAKRWHDRNKSGWWTLIGLIPIIGGIWLLVELGILEGTRGANQYGSDPLA' A
#
# COMPACT_ATOMS: atom_id res chain seq x y z
N ILE A 1 -1.42 -14.51 24.27
CA ILE A 1 -2.77 -14.07 23.82
C ILE A 1 -2.77 -12.60 23.42
N ILE A 2 -2.49 -11.66 24.33
CA ILE A 2 -2.47 -10.21 24.01
C ILE A 2 -1.54 -9.87 22.83
N GLY A 3 -0.31 -10.38 22.82
CA GLY A 3 0.62 -10.14 21.71
C GLY A 3 0.14 -10.64 20.35
N ILE A 4 -0.61 -11.74 20.31
CA ILE A 4 -1.19 -12.28 19.06
C ILE A 4 -2.27 -11.34 18.54
N LEU A 5 -3.17 -10.88 19.43
CA LEU A 5 -4.22 -9.93 19.05
C LEU A 5 -3.63 -8.62 18.51
N PHE A 6 -2.59 -8.10 19.17
CA PHE A 6 -1.88 -6.91 18.71
C PHE A 6 -1.22 -7.11 17.35
N ALA A 7 -0.59 -8.28 17.12
CA ALA A 7 0.03 -8.61 15.84
C ALA A 7 -1.02 -8.68 14.71
N LEU A 8 -2.15 -9.36 14.93
CA LEU A 8 -3.23 -9.47 13.94
C LEU A 8 -3.82 -8.10 13.60
N ALA A 9 -4.07 -7.25 14.61
CA ALA A 9 -4.55 -5.89 14.38
C ALA A 9 -3.53 -5.08 13.57
N SER A 10 -2.24 -5.17 13.92
CA SER A 10 -1.17 -4.48 13.20
C SER A 10 -1.06 -4.92 11.74
N ILE A 11 -1.19 -6.22 11.46
CA ILE A 11 -1.19 -6.76 10.09
C ILE A 11 -2.39 -6.22 9.30
N TYR A 12 -3.58 -6.22 9.90
CA TYR A 12 -4.77 -5.66 9.27
C TYR A 12 -4.58 -4.19 8.88
N PHE A 13 -4.13 -3.35 9.83
CA PHE A 13 -3.88 -1.94 9.57
C PHE A 13 -2.79 -1.74 8.51
N ALA A 14 -1.72 -2.53 8.52
CA ALA A 14 -0.68 -2.47 7.51
C ALA A 14 -1.23 -2.76 6.10
N ILE A 15 -2.01 -3.83 5.93
CA ILE A 15 -2.62 -4.18 4.65
C ILE A 15 -3.58 -3.08 4.18
N ALA A 16 -4.41 -2.54 5.09
CA ALA A 16 -5.35 -1.46 4.75
C ALA A 16 -4.63 -0.18 4.29
N LEU A 17 -3.53 0.20 4.97
CA LEU A 17 -2.71 1.35 4.60
C LEU A 17 -2.05 1.17 3.24
N TYR A 18 -1.43 0.01 2.98
CA TYR A 18 -0.81 -0.27 1.69
C TYR A 18 -1.82 -0.36 0.56
N ALA A 19 -3.01 -0.93 0.80
CA ALA A 19 -4.08 -0.94 -0.18
C ALA A 19 -4.48 0.48 -0.62
N LYS A 20 -4.59 1.42 0.33
CA LYS A 20 -4.85 2.83 0.03
C LYS A 20 -3.71 3.46 -0.80
N ARG A 21 -2.45 3.19 -0.45
CA ARG A 21 -1.30 3.70 -1.21
C ARG A 21 -1.23 3.15 -2.63
N TRP A 22 -1.59 1.89 -2.83
CA TRP A 22 -1.71 1.33 -4.17
C TRP A 22 -2.83 1.97 -4.99
N HIS A 23 -3.94 2.33 -4.35
CA HIS A 23 -5.02 3.05 -5.00
C HIS A 23 -4.58 4.45 -5.46
N ASP A 24 -3.73 5.15 -4.70
CA ASP A 24 -3.12 6.41 -5.15
C ASP A 24 -2.37 6.23 -6.49
N ARG A 25 -1.77 5.04 -6.72
CA ARG A 25 -1.05 4.66 -7.94
C ARG A 25 -1.94 3.96 -9.00
N ASN A 26 -3.27 4.05 -8.86
CA ASN A 26 -4.25 3.44 -9.76
C ASN A 26 -4.07 1.91 -9.92
N LYS A 27 -3.62 1.23 -8.86
CA LYS A 27 -3.43 -0.23 -8.80
C LYS A 27 -4.28 -0.83 -7.68
N SER A 28 -4.62 -2.12 -7.80
CA SER A 28 -5.37 -2.83 -6.76
C SER A 28 -4.54 -3.03 -5.48
N GLY A 29 -5.20 -3.08 -4.32
CA GLY A 29 -4.50 -3.34 -3.05
C GLY A 29 -3.74 -4.68 -2.97
N TRP A 30 -4.09 -5.65 -3.84
CA TRP A 30 -3.41 -6.93 -3.97
C TRP A 30 -1.92 -6.81 -4.34
N TRP A 31 -1.50 -5.70 -4.92
CA TRP A 31 -0.09 -5.42 -5.19
C TRP A 31 0.76 -5.40 -3.90
N THR A 32 0.15 -5.29 -2.71
CA THR A 32 0.84 -5.44 -1.42
C THR A 32 1.55 -6.80 -1.26
N LEU A 33 1.04 -7.85 -1.93
CA LEU A 33 1.63 -9.20 -1.87
C LEU A 33 3.05 -9.29 -2.44
N ILE A 34 3.47 -8.30 -3.24
CA ILE A 34 4.86 -8.16 -3.69
C ILE A 34 5.85 -8.13 -2.51
N GLY A 35 5.43 -7.60 -1.36
CA GLY A 35 6.25 -7.60 -0.14
C GLY A 35 6.63 -8.99 0.37
N LEU A 36 5.98 -10.06 -0.11
CA LEU A 36 6.34 -11.45 0.18
C LEU A 36 7.58 -11.92 -0.61
N ILE A 37 7.99 -11.18 -1.65
CA ILE A 37 9.22 -11.45 -2.40
C ILE A 37 10.41 -10.94 -1.57
N PRO A 38 11.33 -11.82 -1.14
CA PRO A 38 12.46 -11.42 -0.32
C PRO A 38 13.33 -10.36 -1.01
N ILE A 39 13.76 -9.36 -0.25
CA ILE A 39 14.65 -8.26 -0.67
C ILE A 39 14.01 -7.33 -1.71
N ILE A 40 13.73 -7.84 -2.91
CA ILE A 40 13.21 -7.06 -4.05
C ILE A 40 11.82 -6.50 -3.76
N GLY A 41 10.95 -7.28 -3.10
CA GLY A 41 9.59 -6.85 -2.76
C GLY A 41 9.57 -5.61 -1.86
N GLY A 42 10.42 -5.61 -0.84
CA GLY A 42 10.56 -4.47 0.08
C GLY A 42 11.14 -3.22 -0.60
N ILE A 43 12.19 -3.39 -1.40
CA ILE A 43 12.78 -2.28 -2.17
C ILE A 43 11.74 -1.66 -3.11
N TRP A 44 10.98 -2.51 -3.80
CA TRP A 44 9.98 -2.02 -4.74
C TRP A 44 8.83 -1.31 -4.03
N LEU A 45 8.30 -1.84 -2.92
CA LEU A 45 7.28 -1.14 -2.11
C LEU A 45 7.78 0.23 -1.64
N LEU A 46 9.04 0.32 -1.22
CA LEU A 46 9.65 1.58 -0.77
C LEU A 46 9.72 2.60 -1.91
N VAL A 47 10.18 2.18 -3.08
CA VAL A 47 10.25 3.09 -4.25
C VAL A 47 8.85 3.50 -4.69
N GLU A 48 7.96 2.54 -4.90
CA GLU A 48 6.68 2.77 -5.58
C GLU A 48 5.64 3.48 -4.72
N LEU A 49 5.65 3.21 -3.41
CA LEU A 49 4.67 3.77 -2.46
C LEU A 49 5.26 4.81 -1.51
N GLY A 50 6.58 4.83 -1.33
CA GLY A 50 7.28 5.72 -0.41
C GLY A 50 7.96 6.91 -1.07
N ILE A 51 8.44 6.76 -2.32
CA ILE A 51 9.22 7.80 -3.01
C ILE A 51 8.45 8.42 -4.18
N LEU A 52 7.80 7.60 -5.01
CA LEU A 52 7.11 8.08 -6.21
C LEU A 52 5.77 8.75 -5.88
N GLU A 53 5.41 9.75 -6.68
CA GLU A 53 4.12 10.44 -6.57
C GLU A 53 2.94 9.53 -6.96
N GLY A 54 1.73 9.87 -6.51
CA GLY A 54 0.49 9.23 -6.95
C GLY A 54 0.19 9.44 -8.44
N THR A 55 -0.89 8.86 -8.93
CA THR A 55 -1.41 9.15 -10.28
C THR A 55 -1.94 10.58 -10.32
N ARG A 56 -1.50 11.39 -11.29
CA ARG A 56 -2.01 12.77 -11.46
C ARG A 56 -3.42 12.77 -12.05
N GLY A 57 -4.30 13.58 -11.48
CA GLY A 57 -5.70 13.64 -11.90
C GLY A 57 -6.53 12.46 -11.39
N ALA A 58 -7.83 12.45 -11.73
CA ALA A 58 -8.75 11.44 -11.25
C ALA A 58 -8.35 10.02 -11.71
N ASN A 59 -8.52 9.04 -10.82
CA ASN A 59 -8.27 7.63 -11.09
C ASN A 59 -9.51 6.79 -10.74
N GLN A 60 -9.42 5.46 -10.92
CA GLN A 60 -10.56 4.56 -10.67
C GLN A 60 -11.04 4.53 -9.20
N TYR A 61 -10.26 5.08 -8.28
CA TYR A 61 -10.50 5.11 -6.85
C TYR A 61 -10.94 6.49 -6.33
N GLY A 62 -10.98 7.52 -7.19
CA GLY A 62 -11.48 8.85 -6.83
C GLY A 62 -10.79 9.99 -7.56
N SER A 63 -11.21 11.21 -7.22
CA SER A 63 -10.56 12.45 -7.69
C SER A 63 -9.21 12.66 -7.00
N ASP A 64 -8.29 13.31 -7.71
CA ASP A 64 -7.01 13.75 -7.15
C ASP A 64 -7.27 14.80 -6.05
N PRO A 65 -6.77 14.60 -4.82
CA PRO A 65 -6.96 15.56 -3.73
C PRO A 65 -6.21 16.88 -3.92
N LEU A 66 -5.26 16.94 -4.86
CA LEU A 66 -4.46 18.13 -5.16
C LEU A 66 -4.90 18.85 -6.44
N ALA A 67 -5.93 18.34 -7.14
CA ALA A 67 -6.47 18.95 -8.37
C ALA A 67 -7.26 20.25 -8.10
#